data_AF-A0ABD6CU46-F1
#
_entry.id   AF-A0ABD6CU46-F1
#
_cell.length_a   1.000
_cell.length_b   1.000
_cell.length_c   1.000
_cell.angle_alpha   90.00
_cell.angle_beta   90.00
_cell.angle_gamma   90.00
#
_symmetry.space_group_name_H-M   'P 1'
#
loop_
_entity.id
_entity.type
_entity.pdbx_description
1 polymer ?
#
loop_
_entity_poly.entity_id
_entity_poly.type
_entity_poly.pdbx_seq_one_letter_code
_entity_poly.pdbx_strand_id
1 'polypeptide(L)'
;MEDLDEDEPLLETIRSELSDSIAIAVAPTTEAELTTDLRDAIVTEAQSRYVELQTMSAALAREIDQLEAALSTVTPILEWLVDANETPPTKLDFDALQARHATLETHRDSCETLLTDRQAFLHQTTSRAAKAGITHHTLIEYLYQDFPVDHPVLSTGIRLDDLCAESQQTVRSHLIQRV
;
A
#
# COMPACT_ATOMS: atom_id res chain seq x y z
N MET A 1 19.03 3.69 -18.48
CA MET A 1 20.03 3.13 -17.57
C MET A 1 20.98 4.28 -17.33
N GLU A 2 20.56 5.13 -16.39
CA GLU A 2 21.24 6.38 -16.05
C GLU A 2 22.35 6.01 -15.07
N ASP A 3 23.56 6.50 -15.32
CA ASP A 3 24.76 6.24 -14.53
C ASP A 3 24.50 6.60 -13.06
N LEU A 4 24.56 5.59 -12.18
CA LEU A 4 24.55 5.75 -10.72
C LEU A 4 25.98 6.06 -10.22
N ASP A 5 26.70 6.94 -10.93
CA ASP A 5 28.08 7.35 -10.63
C ASP A 5 28.15 8.84 -10.23
N GLU A 6 27.13 9.35 -9.52
CA GLU A 6 27.39 10.41 -8.56
C GLU A 6 27.77 9.69 -7.25
N ASP A 7 29.07 9.46 -7.06
CA ASP A 7 29.64 8.97 -5.80
C ASP A 7 29.14 9.87 -4.65
N GLU A 8 28.08 9.45 -3.97
CA GLU A 8 27.74 10.01 -2.66
C GLU A 8 29.02 9.91 -1.82
N PRO A 9 29.54 11.02 -1.27
CA PRO A 9 30.83 11.00 -0.63
C PRO A 9 30.77 10.01 0.53
N LEU A 10 31.62 8.98 0.53
CA LEU A 10 31.61 7.85 1.47
C LEU A 10 31.33 8.23 2.94
N LEU A 11 31.80 9.40 3.39
CA LEU A 11 31.54 9.90 4.76
C LEU A 11 30.09 10.31 5.00
N GLU A 12 29.40 10.82 3.99
CA GLU A 12 27.98 11.13 4.01
C GLU A 12 27.14 9.85 4.07
N THR A 13 27.50 8.82 3.28
CA THR A 13 26.87 7.50 3.38
C THR A 13 27.09 6.88 4.77
N ILE A 14 28.32 6.90 5.30
CA ILE A 14 28.62 6.39 6.65
C ILE A 14 27.85 7.17 7.73
N ARG A 15 27.71 8.49 7.53
CA ARG A 15 26.95 9.35 8.43
C ARG A 15 25.47 8.99 8.44
N SER A 16 24.88 8.83 7.27
CA SER A 16 23.46 8.49 7.08
C SER A 16 23.14 7.09 7.60
N GLU A 17 24.00 6.11 7.28
CA GLU A 17 23.74 4.70 7.55
C GLU A 17 24.19 4.25 8.93
N LEU A 18 25.34 4.70 9.43
CA LEU A 18 25.91 4.20 10.69
C LEU A 18 25.77 5.19 11.83
N SER A 19 26.18 6.44 11.63
CA SER A 19 25.93 7.60 12.50
C SER A 19 26.95 8.70 12.25
N ASP A 20 26.62 9.92 12.67
CA ASP A 20 27.56 11.04 12.75
C ASP A 20 28.84 10.71 13.55
N SER A 21 28.71 9.99 14.67
CA SER A 21 29.85 9.68 15.55
C SER A 21 30.83 8.72 14.88
N ILE A 22 30.33 7.69 14.21
CA ILE A 22 31.15 6.75 13.43
C ILE A 22 31.79 7.48 12.24
N ALA A 23 31.03 8.29 11.50
CA ALA A 23 31.54 9.05 10.36
C ALA A 23 32.69 9.99 10.74
N ILE A 24 32.58 10.69 11.88
CA ILE A 24 33.64 11.55 12.40
C ILE A 24 34.86 10.72 12.82
N ALA A 25 34.65 9.57 13.48
CA ALA A 25 35.74 8.72 13.96
C ALA A 25 36.54 8.06 12.83
N VAL A 26 35.91 7.75 11.70
CA VAL A 26 36.57 7.14 10.52
C VAL A 26 37.00 8.18 9.47
N ALA A 27 36.77 9.47 9.72
CA ALA A 27 37.14 10.53 8.78
C ALA A 27 38.67 10.58 8.58
N PRO A 28 39.17 10.78 7.35
CA PRO A 28 40.61 10.84 7.06
C PRO A 28 41.35 11.94 7.82
N THR A 29 40.64 12.97 8.27
CA THR A 29 41.16 14.09 9.07
C THR A 29 41.31 13.75 10.55
N THR A 30 40.74 12.63 10.99
CA THR A 30 40.81 12.16 12.36
C THR A 30 41.98 11.19 12.47
N GLU A 31 43.03 11.57 13.19
CA GLU A 31 44.16 10.67 13.53
C GLU A 31 43.73 9.63 14.59
N ALA A 32 42.64 8.90 14.33
CA ALA A 32 42.16 7.83 15.20
C ALA A 32 42.63 6.48 14.66
N GLU A 33 43.28 5.70 15.51
CA GLU A 33 43.48 4.27 15.24
C GLU A 33 42.14 3.53 15.37
N LEU A 34 41.95 2.46 14.58
CA LEU A 34 40.76 1.62 14.66
C LEU A 34 40.77 0.83 15.99
N THR A 35 40.23 1.44 17.04
CA THR A 35 40.12 0.83 18.36
C THR A 35 39.09 -0.30 18.37
N THR A 36 39.17 -1.18 19.38
CA THR A 36 38.15 -2.21 19.62
C THR A 36 36.77 -1.59 19.83
N ASP A 37 36.69 -0.49 20.60
CA ASP A 37 35.42 0.20 20.87
C ASP A 37 34.78 0.77 19.58
N LEU A 38 35.58 1.34 18.67
CA LEU A 38 35.08 1.83 17.39
C LEU A 38 34.62 0.67 16.49
N ARG A 39 35.33 -0.45 16.49
CA ARG A 39 34.91 -1.67 15.77
C ARG A 39 33.59 -2.20 16.30
N ASP A 40 33.43 -2.29 17.61
CA ASP A 40 32.21 -2.79 18.25
C ASP A 40 31.01 -1.86 17.99
N ALA A 41 31.25 -0.54 17.99
CA ALA A 41 30.24 0.46 17.60
C ALA A 41 29.79 0.29 16.14
N ILE A 42 30.74 0.14 15.21
CA ILE A 42 30.43 -0.11 13.78
C ILE A 42 29.63 -1.40 13.60
N VAL A 43 30.04 -2.49 14.26
CA VAL A 43 29.33 -3.78 14.17
C VAL A 43 27.92 -3.67 14.73
N THR A 44 27.76 -2.98 15.86
CA THR A 44 26.45 -2.78 16.49
C THR A 44 25.51 -2.00 15.58
N GLU A 45 25.97 -0.89 15.00
CA GLU A 45 25.12 -0.09 14.12
C GLU A 45 24.82 -0.78 12.79
N ALA A 46 25.81 -1.46 12.21
CA ALA A 46 25.59 -2.28 11.02
C ALA A 46 24.56 -3.39 11.27
N GLN A 47 24.58 -4.02 12.45
CA GLN A 47 23.57 -5.01 12.85
C GLN A 47 22.20 -4.38 13.05
N SER A 48 22.11 -3.19 13.65
CA SER A 48 20.84 -2.47 13.79
C SER A 48 20.24 -2.14 12.43
N ARG A 49 21.02 -1.53 11.54
CA ARG A 49 20.62 -1.24 10.15
C ARG A 49 20.18 -2.48 9.40
N TYR A 50 20.90 -3.59 9.54
CA TYR A 50 20.51 -4.84 8.92
C TYR A 50 19.13 -5.31 9.38
N VAL A 51 18.85 -5.27 10.69
CA VAL A 51 17.54 -5.64 11.24
C VAL A 51 16.43 -4.70 10.75
N GLU A 52 16.70 -3.39 10.67
CA GLU A 52 15.77 -2.40 10.13
C GLU A 52 15.44 -2.66 8.67
N LEU A 53 16.45 -2.89 7.82
CA LEU A 53 16.26 -3.24 6.41
C LEU A 53 15.49 -4.53 6.21
N GLN A 54 15.75 -5.57 7.02
CA GLN A 54 14.97 -6.81 6.97
C GLN A 54 13.51 -6.57 7.38
N THR A 55 13.28 -5.73 8.39
CA THR A 55 11.93 -5.36 8.83
C THR A 55 11.18 -4.58 7.75
N MET A 56 11.86 -3.64 7.09
CA MET A 56 11.31 -2.86 5.98
C MET A 56 10.99 -3.76 4.78
N SER A 57 11.91 -4.65 4.39
CA SER A 57 11.69 -5.63 3.31
C SER A 57 10.47 -6.50 3.58
N ALA A 58 10.33 -7.03 4.80
CA ALA A 58 9.15 -7.81 5.20
C ALA A 58 7.85 -6.99 5.25
N ALA A 59 7.93 -5.68 5.50
CA ALA A 59 6.78 -4.79 5.43
C ALA A 59 6.37 -4.51 3.97
N LEU A 60 7.34 -4.26 3.09
CA LEU A 60 7.12 -4.08 1.65
C LEU A 60 6.51 -5.33 1.00
N ALA A 61 7.03 -6.51 1.32
CA ALA A 61 6.47 -7.77 0.82
C ALA A 61 5.00 -7.95 1.21
N ARG A 62 4.66 -7.67 2.48
CA ARG A 62 3.27 -7.72 2.94
C ARG A 62 2.39 -6.68 2.24
N GLU A 63 2.92 -5.48 2.00
CA GLU A 63 2.16 -4.45 1.28
C GLU A 63 1.91 -4.85 -0.18
N ILE A 64 2.87 -5.48 -0.85
CA ILE A 64 2.69 -6.04 -2.20
C ILE A 64 1.57 -7.09 -2.18
N ASP A 65 1.60 -8.04 -1.26
CA ASP A 65 0.56 -9.08 -1.15
C ASP A 65 -0.84 -8.45 -0.96
N GLN A 66 -0.93 -7.38 -0.16
CA GLN A 66 -2.19 -6.65 0.05
C GLN A 66 -2.67 -5.92 -1.19
N LEU A 67 -1.75 -5.32 -1.97
CA LEU A 67 -2.08 -4.67 -3.23
C LEU A 67 -2.54 -5.66 -4.30
N GLU A 68 -1.90 -6.82 -4.39
CA GLU A 68 -2.32 -7.90 -5.27
C GLU A 68 -3.71 -8.43 -4.90
N ALA A 69 -3.98 -8.62 -3.60
CA ALA A 69 -5.30 -9.00 -3.12
C ALA A 69 -6.36 -7.94 -3.49
N ALA A 70 -6.08 -6.65 -3.24
CA ALA A 70 -6.98 -5.57 -3.62
C ALA A 70 -7.26 -5.53 -5.12
N LEU A 71 -6.22 -5.72 -5.95
CA LEU A 71 -6.35 -5.77 -7.40
C LEU A 71 -7.22 -6.95 -7.85
N SER A 72 -7.10 -8.10 -7.19
CA SER A 72 -7.91 -9.30 -7.47
C SER A 72 -9.40 -9.10 -7.18
N THR A 73 -9.75 -8.17 -6.28
CA THR A 73 -11.14 -7.78 -6.00
C THR A 73 -11.62 -6.70 -6.96
N VAL A 74 -10.82 -5.65 -7.19
CA VAL A 74 -11.23 -4.46 -7.95
C VAL A 74 -11.36 -4.76 -9.45
N THR A 75 -10.40 -5.48 -10.03
CA THR A 75 -10.34 -5.71 -11.49
C THR A 75 -11.59 -6.41 -12.01
N PRO A 76 -12.03 -7.56 -11.45
CA PRO A 76 -13.22 -8.25 -11.97
C PRO A 76 -14.50 -7.43 -11.87
N ILE A 77 -14.64 -6.59 -10.83
CA ILE A 77 -15.81 -5.72 -10.66
C ILE A 77 -15.82 -4.63 -11.72
N LEU A 78 -14.68 -3.99 -11.99
CA LEU A 78 -14.55 -2.98 -13.04
C LEU A 78 -14.81 -3.56 -14.43
N GLU A 79 -14.23 -4.72 -14.74
CA GLU A 79 -14.47 -5.43 -16.00
C GLU A 79 -15.96 -5.75 -16.16
N TRP A 80 -16.58 -6.31 -15.12
CA TRP A 80 -18.02 -6.60 -15.15
C TRP A 80 -18.87 -5.34 -15.33
N LEU A 81 -18.53 -4.23 -14.66
CA LEU A 81 -19.26 -2.96 -14.82
C LEU A 81 -19.15 -2.41 -16.24
N VAL A 82 -17.98 -2.53 -16.88
CA VAL A 82 -17.77 -2.13 -18.27
C VAL A 82 -18.65 -2.96 -19.19
N ASP A 83 -18.59 -4.29 -19.08
CA ASP A 83 -19.38 -5.21 -19.90
C ASP A 83 -20.89 -5.00 -19.69
N ALA A 84 -21.33 -4.86 -18.45
CA ALA A 84 -22.73 -4.63 -18.11
C ALA A 84 -23.24 -3.30 -18.68
N ASN A 85 -22.40 -2.28 -18.80
CA ASN A 85 -22.77 -0.97 -19.35
C ASN A 85 -22.94 -0.97 -20.88
N GLU A 86 -22.45 -1.99 -21.60
CA GLU A 86 -22.71 -2.13 -23.04
C GLU A 86 -24.20 -2.34 -23.34
N THR A 87 -24.94 -2.95 -22.39
CA THR A 87 -26.38 -3.16 -22.51
C THR A 87 -27.14 -2.27 -21.53
N PRO A 88 -27.87 -1.23 -22.03
CA PRO A 88 -28.64 -0.36 -21.16
C PRO A 88 -29.80 -1.13 -20.49
N PRO A 89 -30.16 -0.80 -19.24
CA PRO A 89 -31.23 -1.47 -18.49
C PRO A 89 -32.58 -1.54 -19.23
N THR A 90 -32.87 -0.55 -20.08
CA THR A 90 -34.11 -0.52 -20.89
C THR A 90 -34.24 -1.68 -21.87
N LYS A 91 -33.12 -2.30 -22.29
CA LYS A 91 -33.10 -3.44 -23.23
C LYS A 91 -33.14 -4.80 -22.54
N LEU A 92 -32.92 -4.85 -21.23
CA LEU A 92 -32.98 -6.08 -20.45
C LEU A 92 -34.44 -6.45 -20.18
N ASP A 93 -34.73 -7.73 -19.97
CA ASP A 93 -36.01 -8.20 -19.42
C ASP A 93 -35.98 -8.16 -17.88
N PHE A 94 -37.06 -8.61 -17.23
CA PHE A 94 -37.15 -8.57 -15.78
C PHE A 94 -36.10 -9.47 -15.10
N ASP A 95 -35.94 -10.70 -15.58
CA ASP A 95 -35.02 -11.68 -14.99
C ASP A 95 -33.56 -11.21 -15.13
N ALA A 96 -33.18 -10.64 -16.28
CA ALA A 96 -31.85 -10.09 -16.48
C ALA A 96 -31.60 -8.83 -15.62
N LEU A 97 -32.62 -7.99 -15.41
CA LEU A 97 -32.51 -6.88 -14.46
C LEU A 97 -32.33 -7.36 -13.02
N GLN A 98 -33.07 -8.39 -12.61
CA GLN A 98 -32.95 -8.98 -11.28
C GLN A 98 -31.57 -9.60 -11.07
N ALA A 99 -31.07 -10.37 -12.05
CA ALA A 99 -29.74 -10.95 -12.01
C ALA A 99 -28.66 -9.86 -11.90
N ARG A 100 -28.76 -8.79 -12.71
CA ARG A 100 -27.82 -7.66 -12.66
C ARG A 100 -27.84 -6.97 -11.29
N HIS A 101 -29.01 -6.80 -10.68
CA HIS A 101 -29.13 -6.23 -9.34
C HIS A 101 -28.45 -7.10 -8.28
N ALA A 102 -28.64 -8.43 -8.34
CA ALA A 102 -28.01 -9.37 -7.42
C ALA A 102 -26.49 -9.41 -7.57
N THR A 103 -25.97 -9.37 -8.80
CA THR A 103 -24.52 -9.28 -9.04
C THR A 103 -23.93 -8.00 -8.48
N LEU A 104 -24.61 -6.85 -8.64
CA LEU A 104 -24.20 -5.59 -8.04
C LEU A 104 -24.14 -5.67 -6.51
N GLU A 105 -25.12 -6.31 -5.87
CA GLU A 105 -25.11 -6.53 -4.42
C GLU A 105 -23.86 -7.32 -3.98
N THR A 106 -23.54 -8.42 -4.67
CA THR A 106 -22.31 -9.20 -4.39
C THR A 106 -21.03 -8.37 -4.57
N HIS A 107 -20.98 -7.49 -5.58
CA HIS A 107 -19.83 -6.61 -5.77
C HIS A 107 -19.68 -5.57 -4.67
N ARG A 108 -20.80 -5.06 -4.14
CA ARG A 108 -20.79 -4.13 -3.00
C ARG A 108 -20.29 -4.80 -1.72
N ASP A 109 -20.77 -6.01 -1.43
CA ASP A 109 -20.26 -6.82 -0.31
C ASP A 109 -18.74 -7.08 -0.43
N SER A 110 -18.26 -7.30 -1.66
CA SER A 110 -16.83 -7.47 -1.94
C SER A 110 -16.04 -6.18 -1.69
N CYS A 111 -16.59 -5.01 -2.06
CA CYS A 111 -15.98 -3.71 -1.76
C CYS A 111 -15.93 -3.44 -0.26
N GLU A 112 -17.01 -3.74 0.48
CA GLU A 112 -17.05 -3.60 1.94
C GLU A 112 -16.01 -4.48 2.63
N THR A 113 -15.87 -5.73 2.18
CA THR A 113 -14.85 -6.66 2.68
C THR A 113 -13.45 -6.11 2.42
N LEU A 114 -13.16 -5.66 1.20
CA LEU A 114 -11.88 -5.04 0.83
C LEU A 114 -11.55 -3.83 1.73
N LEU A 115 -12.51 -2.94 1.94
CA LEU A 115 -12.32 -1.74 2.77
C LEU A 115 -12.04 -2.11 4.23
N THR A 116 -12.80 -3.05 4.77
CA THR A 116 -12.65 -3.54 6.14
C THR A 116 -11.28 -4.20 6.34
N ASP A 117 -10.89 -5.10 5.44
CA ASP A 117 -9.60 -5.79 5.51
C ASP A 117 -8.44 -4.80 5.41
N ARG A 118 -8.52 -3.83 4.49
CA ARG A 118 -7.47 -2.82 4.33
C ARG A 118 -7.35 -1.92 5.57
N GLN A 119 -8.47 -1.50 6.16
CA GLN A 119 -8.45 -0.73 7.41
C GLN A 119 -7.86 -1.55 8.56
N ALA A 120 -8.24 -2.82 8.68
CA ALA A 120 -7.70 -3.73 9.69
C ALA A 120 -6.18 -3.92 9.53
N PHE A 121 -5.69 -4.08 8.29
CA PHE A 121 -4.27 -4.20 7.99
C PHE A 121 -3.46 -2.96 8.42
N LEU A 122 -3.96 -1.76 8.10
CA LEU A 122 -3.32 -0.49 8.49
C LEU A 122 -3.31 -0.30 10.02
N HIS A 123 -4.37 -0.70 10.71
CA HIS A 123 -4.47 -0.64 12.18
C HIS A 123 -3.67 -1.73 12.92
N GLN A 124 -3.61 -2.95 12.39
CA GLN A 124 -2.87 -4.03 13.05
C GLN A 124 -1.37 -3.73 13.08
N THR A 125 -0.86 -3.11 12.02
CA THR A 125 0.58 -2.92 11.86
C THR A 125 1.12 -1.71 12.62
N THR A 126 0.26 -0.77 13.02
CA THR A 126 0.60 0.29 13.98
C THR A 126 0.90 -0.25 15.39
N SER A 127 0.29 -1.38 15.79
CA SER A 127 0.50 -1.97 17.12
C SER A 127 1.82 -2.75 17.29
N ARG A 128 2.35 -3.35 16.21
CA ARG A 128 3.56 -4.19 16.25
C ARG A 128 4.86 -3.41 15.98
N ALA A 129 4.78 -2.25 15.34
CA ALA A 129 5.94 -1.51 14.86
C ALA A 129 6.60 -0.56 15.88
N ALA A 130 6.06 -0.47 17.10
CA ALA A 130 6.57 0.43 18.15
C ALA A 130 7.97 0.09 18.69
N LYS A 131 8.60 -1.04 18.27
CA LYS A 131 9.89 -1.51 18.80
C LYS A 131 11.09 -1.36 17.87
N ALA A 132 10.93 -0.94 16.60
CA ALA A 132 11.99 -1.02 15.59
C ALA A 132 12.34 0.29 14.86
N GLY A 133 11.96 1.46 15.40
CA GLY A 133 12.37 2.77 14.86
C GLY A 133 11.67 3.19 13.56
N ILE A 134 11.36 2.27 12.66
CA ILE A 134 10.53 2.49 11.47
C ILE A 134 9.14 1.91 11.74
N THR A 135 8.17 2.79 11.97
CA THR A 135 6.78 2.32 12.07
C THR A 135 6.24 2.01 10.68
N HIS A 136 5.46 0.94 10.54
CA HIS A 136 4.79 0.63 9.27
C HIS A 136 3.94 1.79 8.75
N HIS A 137 3.42 2.63 9.65
CA HIS A 137 2.70 3.83 9.26
C HIS A 137 3.59 4.82 8.49
N THR A 138 4.80 5.10 8.99
CA THR A 138 5.80 5.93 8.31
C THR A 138 6.20 5.35 6.96
N LEU A 139 6.31 4.03 6.85
CA LEU A 139 6.60 3.36 5.57
C LEU A 139 5.46 3.57 4.57
N ILE A 140 4.20 3.38 4.98
CA ILE A 140 3.04 3.56 4.10
C ILE A 140 2.88 5.02 3.67
N GLU A 141 3.08 5.97 4.59
CA GLU A 141 3.08 7.40 4.27
C GLU A 141 4.17 7.72 3.23
N TYR A 142 5.38 7.21 3.43
CA TYR A 142 6.48 7.38 2.47
C TYR A 142 6.15 6.75 1.10
N LEU A 143 5.60 5.54 1.08
CA LEU A 143 5.25 4.83 -0.16
C LEU A 143 4.18 5.56 -0.98
N TYR A 144 3.27 6.28 -0.33
CA TYR A 144 2.16 6.94 -0.99
C TYR A 144 2.26 8.46 -1.02
N GLN A 145 3.37 9.06 -0.57
CA GLN A 145 3.53 10.52 -0.50
C GLN A 145 3.35 11.23 -1.86
N ASP A 146 3.67 10.54 -2.95
CA ASP A 146 3.55 11.07 -4.32
C ASP A 146 2.15 10.86 -4.93
N PHE A 147 1.27 10.16 -4.24
CA PHE A 147 -0.12 9.96 -4.68
C PHE A 147 -0.99 11.16 -4.29
N PRO A 148 -2.04 11.48 -5.06
CA PRO A 148 -2.96 12.58 -4.74
C PRO A 148 -3.87 12.29 -3.55
N VAL A 149 -3.80 11.09 -2.96
CA VAL A 149 -4.60 10.65 -1.82
C VAL A 149 -3.74 9.79 -0.88
N ASP A 150 -3.94 9.96 0.42
CA ASP A 150 -3.13 9.28 1.46
C ASP A 150 -3.30 7.76 1.48
N HIS A 151 -4.49 7.29 1.08
CA HIS A 151 -4.87 5.88 1.11
C HIS A 151 -5.49 5.44 -0.23
N PRO A 152 -4.67 5.18 -1.27
CA PRO A 152 -5.15 4.90 -2.63
C PRO A 152 -6.12 3.71 -2.72
N VAL A 153 -5.84 2.63 -1.98
CA VAL A 153 -6.70 1.42 -1.96
C VAL A 153 -8.07 1.72 -1.36
N LEU A 154 -8.12 2.45 -0.23
CA LEU A 154 -9.38 2.83 0.41
C LEU A 154 -10.18 3.79 -0.47
N SER A 155 -9.51 4.78 -1.07
CA SER A 155 -10.15 5.70 -2.01
C SER A 155 -10.74 4.97 -3.21
N THR A 156 -10.00 3.99 -3.76
CA THR A 156 -10.46 3.17 -4.88
C THR A 156 -11.66 2.31 -4.50
N GLY A 157 -11.62 1.63 -3.34
CA GLY A 157 -12.72 0.79 -2.87
C GLY A 157 -14.01 1.56 -2.64
N ILE A 158 -13.94 2.76 -2.03
CA ILE A 158 -15.12 3.62 -1.84
C ILE A 158 -15.72 4.05 -3.17
N ARG A 159 -14.87 4.54 -4.10
CA ARG A 159 -15.34 4.97 -5.42
C ARG A 159 -15.97 3.82 -6.22
N LEU A 160 -15.47 2.60 -6.04
CA LEU A 160 -16.03 1.42 -6.67
C LEU A 160 -17.39 1.03 -6.08
N ASP A 161 -17.53 1.05 -4.74
CA ASP A 161 -18.85 0.83 -4.10
C ASP A 161 -19.87 1.87 -4.56
N ASP A 162 -19.48 3.15 -4.63
CA ASP A 162 -20.35 4.23 -5.10
C ASP A 162 -20.84 3.98 -6.54
N LEU A 163 -19.94 3.57 -7.45
CA LEU A 163 -20.31 3.21 -8.83
C LEU A 163 -21.27 2.01 -8.88
N CYS A 164 -21.03 1.00 -8.05
CA CYS A 164 -21.94 -0.14 -7.93
C CYS A 164 -23.31 0.30 -7.38
N ALA A 165 -23.34 1.17 -6.38
CA ALA A 165 -24.57 1.69 -5.77
C ALA A 165 -25.41 2.51 -6.76
N GLU A 166 -24.77 3.41 -7.54
CA GLU A 166 -25.44 4.19 -8.59
C GLU A 166 -26.03 3.29 -9.69
N SER A 167 -25.27 2.29 -10.13
CA SER A 167 -25.73 1.28 -11.09
C SER A 167 -26.91 0.47 -10.54
N GLN A 168 -26.83 0.06 -9.27
CA GLN A 168 -27.87 -0.71 -8.59
C GLN A 168 -29.17 0.09 -8.45
N GLN A 169 -29.06 1.38 -8.11
CA GLN A 169 -30.21 2.28 -8.02
C GLN A 169 -30.90 2.48 -9.38
N THR A 170 -30.11 2.55 -10.46
CA THR A 170 -30.63 2.63 -11.82
C THR A 170 -31.41 1.37 -12.19
N VAL A 171 -30.82 0.18 -11.97
CA VAL A 171 -31.47 -1.11 -12.23
C VAL A 171 -32.75 -1.26 -11.41
N ARG A 172 -32.71 -0.92 -10.11
CA ARG A 172 -33.87 -0.97 -9.21
C ARG A 172 -35.01 -0.07 -9.68
N SER A 173 -34.69 1.12 -10.19
CA SER A 173 -35.70 2.03 -10.74
C SER A 173 -36.44 1.42 -11.93
N HIS A 174 -35.73 0.69 -12.80
CA HIS A 174 -36.33 -0.02 -13.94
C HIS A 174 -37.13 -1.26 -13.53
N LEU A 175 -36.71 -1.97 -12.48
CA LEU A 175 -37.48 -3.10 -11.92
C LEU A 175 -38.85 -2.62 -11.40
N ILE A 176 -38.88 -1.52 -10.64
CA ILE A 176 -40.12 -1.01 -10.02
C ILE A 176 -41.09 -0.46 -11.07
N GLN A 177 -40.60 0.15 -12.15
CA GLN A 177 -41.45 0.72 -13.21
C GLN A 177 -42.16 -0.32 -14.08
N ARG A 178 -41.76 -1.59 -14.01
CA ARG A 178 -42.30 -2.68 -14.84
C ARG A 178 -43.28 -3.59 -14.10
N VAL A 179 -43.51 -3.35 -12.80
CA VAL A 179 -44.52 -4.00 -11.97
C VAL A 179 -45.79 -3.16 -11.99
#